data_AF-A0A075KAW4-F1
#
_entry.id   AF-A0A075KAW4-F1
#
_cell.length_a   1.000
_cell.length_b   1.000
_cell.length_c   1.000
_cell.angle_alpha   90.00
_cell.angle_beta   90.00
_cell.angle_gamma   90.00
#
_symmetry.space_group_name_H-M   'P 1'
#
loop_
_entity.id
_entity.type
_entity.pdbx_description
1 polymer ?
#
loop_
_entity_poly.entity_id
_entity_poly.type
_entity_poly.pdbx_seq_one_letter_code
_entity_poly.pdbx_strand_id
1 'polypeptide(L)'
;MINNQRGSVIVMGLVFMIFMGIIVSGLTFATETNVKLMTKNKNALEAQYAAESGAVRAKSGILSGSSDWSWLNTSISVATDENKTYNVTIIPTIQDNASAEQNKTYTIISTGIVNGLRKAVTIKVSKSLFPYAVYNGGNKLTVNQGFHIIYNGQIDQEGMLSTQANINQINNNAHFPLIYKSMEIPKMPVDTNNGSYNKFPSLLTPLKSTLNLTKGTYYMPDGINNNGNSIIASGGGDVVIFAHGGGNLGGNSSTNPALLKTDATTTLTLITDQGFNINSNVNLIGNIKIFSHQGIQINSGTGTPPPTNYVQIMSDQDITINSNVVLNKAVVIAGQDLSINSGVVITGCIIAGRFLTLNGGTIYYDPNVLSNWGQ
;
A
#
# COMPACT_ATOMS: atom_id res chain seq x y z
N MET A 1 -38.44 -36.47 76.74
CA MET A 1 -37.19 -36.34 75.96
C MET A 1 -37.37 -35.73 74.55
N ILE A 2 -38.60 -35.33 74.15
CA ILE A 2 -38.89 -34.80 72.79
C ILE A 2 -38.77 -33.25 72.69
N ASN A 3 -38.68 -32.53 73.82
CA ASN A 3 -38.64 -31.06 73.82
C ASN A 3 -37.25 -30.43 73.55
N ASN A 4 -36.16 -31.21 73.54
CA ASN A 4 -34.81 -30.71 73.25
C ASN A 4 -34.40 -30.77 71.76
N GLN A 5 -35.18 -31.44 70.90
CA GLN A 5 -34.84 -31.54 69.47
C GLN A 5 -35.23 -30.30 68.66
N ARG A 6 -36.21 -29.51 69.11
CA ARG A 6 -36.64 -28.28 68.42
C ARG A 6 -35.62 -27.14 68.55
N GLY A 7 -34.85 -27.10 69.63
CA GLY A 7 -33.80 -26.09 69.85
C GLY A 7 -32.59 -26.26 68.93
N SER A 8 -32.15 -27.50 68.68
CA SER A 8 -30.95 -27.73 67.85
C SER A 8 -31.18 -27.43 66.37
N VAL A 9 -32.40 -27.63 65.85
CA VAL A 9 -32.76 -27.29 64.46
C VAL A 9 -32.68 -25.79 64.21
N ILE A 10 -33.12 -24.97 65.16
CA ILE A 10 -33.05 -23.50 65.07
C ILE A 10 -31.59 -23.03 65.09
N VAL A 11 -30.77 -23.58 65.99
CA VAL A 11 -29.33 -23.24 66.07
C VAL A 11 -28.60 -23.68 64.80
N MET A 12 -28.88 -24.88 64.28
CA MET A 12 -28.29 -25.36 63.03
C MET A 12 -28.70 -24.48 61.83
N GLY A 13 -29.97 -24.07 61.78
CA GLY A 13 -30.47 -23.15 60.75
C GLY A 13 -29.79 -21.78 60.81
N LEU A 14 -29.55 -21.26 62.02
CA LEU A 14 -28.86 -19.99 62.23
C LEU A 14 -27.38 -20.06 61.83
N VAL A 15 -26.68 -21.14 62.20
CA VAL A 15 -25.29 -21.38 61.75
C VAL A 15 -25.21 -21.51 60.23
N PHE A 16 -26.15 -22.22 59.61
CA PHE A 16 -26.19 -22.36 58.16
C PHE A 16 -26.48 -21.03 57.44
N MET A 17 -27.38 -20.20 57.97
CA MET A 17 -27.63 -18.85 57.44
C MET A 17 -26.42 -17.95 57.56
N ILE A 18 -25.71 -17.96 58.69
CA ILE A 18 -24.46 -17.19 58.87
C ILE A 18 -23.40 -17.66 57.87
N PHE A 19 -23.22 -18.98 57.73
CA PHE A 19 -22.27 -19.55 56.79
C PHE A 19 -22.59 -19.18 55.34
N MET A 20 -23.87 -19.26 54.94
CA MET A 20 -24.33 -18.79 53.64
C MET A 20 -24.10 -17.29 53.45
N GLY A 21 -24.34 -16.47 54.47
CA GLY A 21 -24.07 -15.04 54.43
C GLY A 21 -22.59 -14.74 54.17
N ILE A 22 -21.68 -15.50 54.80
CA ILE A 22 -20.23 -15.38 54.57
C ILE A 22 -19.89 -15.76 53.12
N ILE A 23 -20.41 -16.89 52.61
CA ILE A 23 -20.17 -17.32 51.23
C ILE A 23 -20.68 -16.29 50.21
N VAL A 24 -21.92 -15.81 50.37
CA VAL A 24 -22.53 -14.82 49.46
C VAL A 24 -21.73 -13.52 49.48
N SER A 25 -21.28 -13.06 50.66
CA SER A 25 -20.44 -11.85 50.74
C SER A 25 -19.09 -12.03 50.04
N GLY A 26 -18.44 -13.19 50.19
CA GLY A 26 -17.19 -13.52 49.51
C GLY A 26 -17.35 -13.58 47.98
N LEU A 27 -18.43 -14.21 47.49
CA LEU A 27 -18.73 -14.28 46.06
C LEU A 27 -19.04 -12.90 45.46
N THR A 28 -19.76 -12.06 46.20
CA THR A 28 -20.06 -10.68 45.78
C THR A 28 -18.77 -9.87 45.61
N PHE A 29 -17.87 -9.94 46.60
CA PHE A 29 -16.57 -9.26 46.55
C PHE A 29 -15.69 -9.75 45.37
N ALA A 30 -15.64 -11.06 45.14
CA ALA A 30 -14.90 -11.63 44.01
C ALA A 30 -15.48 -11.17 42.66
N THR A 31 -16.80 -11.12 42.54
CA THR A 31 -17.49 -10.67 41.33
C THR A 31 -17.21 -9.20 41.05
N GLU A 32 -17.30 -8.32 42.06
CA GLU A 32 -16.96 -6.91 41.91
C GLU A 32 -15.51 -6.69 41.48
N THR A 33 -14.58 -7.48 42.03
CA THR A 33 -13.15 -7.41 41.68
C THR A 33 -12.93 -7.81 40.22
N ASN A 34 -13.56 -8.90 39.78
CA ASN A 34 -13.46 -9.36 38.40
C ASN A 34 -14.07 -8.36 37.41
N VAL A 35 -15.24 -7.78 37.73
CA VAL A 35 -15.88 -6.74 36.90
C VAL A 35 -15.00 -5.50 36.79
N LYS A 36 -14.39 -5.05 37.90
CA LYS A 36 -13.43 -3.92 37.90
C LYS A 36 -12.21 -4.22 37.03
N LEU A 37 -11.67 -5.44 37.08
CA LEU A 37 -10.52 -5.85 36.27
C LEU A 37 -10.87 -5.95 34.78
N MET A 38 -12.01 -6.54 34.43
CA MET A 38 -12.50 -6.59 33.04
C MET A 38 -12.72 -5.19 32.47
N THR A 39 -13.29 -4.27 33.27
CA THR A 39 -13.50 -2.88 32.86
C THR A 39 -12.17 -2.17 32.61
N LYS A 40 -11.16 -2.38 33.48
CA LYS A 40 -9.81 -1.84 33.26
C LYS A 40 -9.16 -2.40 31.99
N ASN A 41 -9.28 -3.70 31.74
CA ASN A 41 -8.73 -4.34 30.54
C ASN A 41 -9.41 -3.83 29.26
N LYS A 42 -10.75 -3.71 29.28
CA LYS A 42 -11.51 -3.10 28.19
C LYS A 42 -11.04 -1.67 27.92
N ASN A 43 -10.99 -0.82 28.95
CA ASN A 43 -10.54 0.58 28.81
C ASN A 43 -9.09 0.66 28.30
N ALA A 44 -8.23 -0.28 28.70
CA ALA A 44 -6.86 -0.35 28.22
C ALA A 44 -6.77 -0.67 26.72
N LEU A 45 -7.57 -1.62 26.23
CA LEU A 45 -7.66 -1.94 24.81
C LEU A 45 -8.24 -0.78 24.01
N GLU A 46 -9.31 -0.15 24.50
CA GLU A 46 -9.92 1.01 23.85
C GLU A 46 -8.97 2.22 23.80
N ALA A 47 -8.19 2.47 24.87
CA ALA A 47 -7.17 3.53 24.88
C ALA A 47 -6.02 3.25 23.90
N GLN A 48 -5.62 1.99 23.74
CA GLN A 48 -4.65 1.62 22.72
C GLN A 48 -5.20 1.84 21.31
N TYR A 49 -6.44 1.42 21.04
CA TYR A 49 -7.09 1.64 19.75
C TYR A 49 -7.20 3.13 19.38
N ALA A 50 -7.53 3.99 20.36
CA ALA A 50 -7.55 5.43 20.16
C ALA A 50 -6.16 5.99 19.79
N ALA A 51 -5.10 5.52 20.46
CA ALA A 51 -3.73 5.90 20.14
C ALA A 51 -3.31 5.45 18.74
N GLU A 52 -3.64 4.22 18.34
CA GLU A 52 -3.34 3.70 16.99
C GLU A 52 -4.05 4.53 15.91
N SER A 53 -5.31 4.92 16.15
CA SER A 53 -6.08 5.77 15.24
C SER A 53 -5.41 7.13 15.00
N GLY A 54 -4.96 7.79 16.08
CA GLY A 54 -4.23 9.06 15.98
C GLY A 54 -2.89 8.91 15.24
N ALA A 55 -2.15 7.84 15.52
CA ALA A 55 -0.88 7.54 14.86
C ALA A 55 -1.07 7.28 13.35
N VAL A 56 -2.09 6.52 12.96
CA VAL A 56 -2.43 6.24 11.55
C VAL A 56 -2.82 7.50 10.81
N ARG A 57 -3.64 8.37 11.41
CA ARG A 57 -4.01 9.67 10.84
C ARG A 57 -2.78 10.54 10.57
N ALA A 58 -1.89 10.68 11.56
CA ALA A 58 -0.65 11.45 11.40
C ALA A 58 0.27 10.85 10.33
N LYS A 59 0.46 9.53 10.33
CA LYS A 59 1.26 8.84 9.31
C LYS A 59 0.73 9.14 7.91
N SER A 60 -0.58 9.00 7.71
CA SER A 60 -1.23 9.31 6.44
C SER A 60 -1.05 10.77 6.04
N GLY A 61 -1.19 11.73 6.97
CA GLY A 61 -0.94 13.14 6.69
C GLY A 61 0.50 13.44 6.26
N ILE A 62 1.49 12.78 6.89
CA ILE A 62 2.90 12.97 6.56
C ILE A 62 3.16 12.48 5.13
N LEU A 63 2.71 11.26 4.83
CA LEU A 63 2.94 10.59 3.54
C LEU A 63 2.20 11.30 2.40
N SER A 64 0.92 11.66 2.60
CA SER A 64 0.09 12.38 1.61
C SER A 64 0.47 13.85 1.42
N GLY A 65 1.26 14.43 2.33
CA GLY A 65 1.65 15.84 2.26
C GLY A 65 0.56 16.82 2.72
N SER A 66 -0.35 16.38 3.60
CA SER A 66 -1.34 17.25 4.25
C SER A 66 -0.69 18.51 4.80
N SER A 67 -1.40 19.63 4.70
CA SER A 67 -1.05 20.91 5.30
C SER A 67 -1.85 21.21 6.57
N ASP A 68 -2.98 20.52 6.80
CA ASP A 68 -3.77 20.72 8.02
C ASP A 68 -3.22 19.88 9.18
N TRP A 69 -2.62 20.59 10.13
CA TRP A 69 -2.05 20.06 11.36
C TRP A 69 -2.61 20.73 12.61
N SER A 70 -3.70 21.50 12.46
CA SER A 70 -4.38 22.24 13.52
C SER A 70 -4.86 21.35 14.68
N TRP A 71 -5.02 20.06 14.41
CA TRP A 71 -5.44 19.03 15.36
C TRP A 71 -4.28 18.42 16.18
N LEU A 72 -3.02 18.66 15.82
CA LEU A 72 -1.87 18.17 16.59
C LEU A 72 -1.83 18.79 17.98
N ASN A 73 -1.35 18.02 18.96
CA ASN A 73 -1.29 18.41 20.37
C ASN A 73 -2.66 18.79 20.99
N THR A 74 -3.77 18.54 20.29
CA THR A 74 -5.13 18.70 20.81
C THR A 74 -5.76 17.33 21.11
N SER A 75 -6.78 17.30 21.96
CA SER A 75 -7.56 16.09 22.23
C SER A 75 -8.67 15.94 21.20
N ILE A 76 -8.62 14.88 20.42
CA ILE A 76 -9.62 14.57 19.38
C ILE A 76 -10.42 13.34 19.78
N SER A 77 -11.75 13.44 19.77
CA SER A 77 -12.65 12.33 20.08
C SER A 77 -12.66 11.27 18.97
N VAL A 78 -12.68 9.99 19.37
CA VAL A 78 -12.84 8.85 18.48
C VAL A 78 -14.32 8.55 18.32
N ALA A 79 -14.82 8.50 17.08
CA ALA A 79 -16.20 8.14 16.77
C ALA A 79 -17.26 8.91 17.59
N THR A 80 -17.03 10.21 17.85
CA THR A 80 -17.90 11.13 18.63
C THR A 80 -18.05 10.80 20.12
N ASP A 81 -17.29 9.84 20.66
CA ASP A 81 -17.27 9.56 22.10
C ASP A 81 -16.26 10.47 22.82
N GLU A 82 -16.75 11.46 23.56
CA GLU A 82 -15.92 12.41 24.31
C GLU A 82 -15.06 11.74 25.40
N ASN A 83 -15.45 10.55 25.85
CA ASN A 83 -14.67 9.79 26.84
C ASN A 83 -13.51 9.01 26.20
N LYS A 84 -13.43 8.98 24.87
CA LYS A 84 -12.40 8.29 24.09
C LYS A 84 -11.69 9.28 23.19
N THR A 85 -10.57 9.81 23.66
CA THR A 85 -9.80 10.81 22.91
C THR A 85 -8.41 10.30 22.56
N TYR A 86 -7.78 10.93 21.58
CA TYR A 86 -6.34 10.81 21.36
C TYR A 86 -5.70 12.19 21.22
N ASN A 87 -4.41 12.26 21.53
CA ASN A 87 -3.55 13.42 21.31
C ASN A 87 -2.30 12.96 20.56
N VAL A 88 -1.88 13.71 19.54
CA VAL A 88 -0.72 13.34 18.71
C VAL A 88 0.33 14.44 18.73
N THR A 89 1.58 14.03 18.95
CA THR A 89 2.77 14.87 18.81
C THR A 89 3.68 14.27 17.74
N ILE A 90 4.26 15.11 16.88
CA ILE A 90 5.18 14.72 15.81
C ILE A 90 6.52 15.40 16.05
N ILE A 91 7.62 14.63 15.97
CA ILE A 91 8.99 15.12 16.15
C ILE A 91 9.82 14.77 14.91
N PRO A 92 10.42 15.76 14.20
CA PRO A 92 10.33 17.19 14.46
C PRO A 92 8.93 17.75 14.15
N THR A 93 8.56 18.83 14.83
CA THR A 93 7.23 19.44 14.69
C THR A 93 7.01 19.93 13.26
N ILE A 94 5.83 19.63 12.72
CA ILE A 94 5.35 20.19 11.44
C ILE A 94 4.50 21.41 11.78
N GLN A 95 4.79 22.56 11.17
CA GLN A 95 4.01 23.77 11.41
C GLN A 95 2.61 23.64 10.79
N ASP A 96 1.63 24.29 11.40
CA ASP A 96 0.29 24.34 10.83
C ASP A 96 0.31 25.06 9.47
N ASN A 97 -0.45 24.54 8.51
CA ASN A 97 -0.42 24.93 7.09
C ASN A 97 0.89 24.61 6.33
N ALA A 98 1.84 23.87 6.93
CA ALA A 98 3.03 23.40 6.24
C ALA A 98 2.92 21.90 5.92
N SER A 99 3.37 21.49 4.74
CA SER A 99 3.53 20.07 4.43
C SER A 99 4.77 19.51 5.12
N ALA A 100 4.71 18.24 5.52
CA ALA A 100 5.90 17.51 5.98
C ALA A 100 7.03 17.60 4.93
N GLU A 101 8.23 17.95 5.36
CA GLU A 101 9.44 18.04 4.57
C GLU A 101 9.83 16.68 4.00
N GLN A 102 10.32 16.70 2.76
CA GLN A 102 10.83 15.51 2.09
C GLN A 102 12.20 15.11 2.64
N ASN A 103 12.55 13.84 2.50
CA ASN A 103 13.76 13.20 3.00
C ASN A 103 13.99 13.33 4.52
N LYS A 104 12.90 13.41 5.29
CA LYS A 104 12.93 13.59 6.74
C LYS A 104 12.23 12.45 7.45
N THR A 105 12.78 12.00 8.57
CA THR A 105 12.14 11.03 9.45
C THR A 105 11.44 11.74 10.59
N TYR A 106 10.17 11.39 10.77
CA TYR A 106 9.29 11.88 11.81
C TYR A 106 9.00 10.77 12.81
N THR A 107 9.02 11.09 14.10
CA THR A 107 8.54 10.24 15.18
C THR A 107 7.17 10.75 15.59
N ILE A 108 6.15 9.92 15.40
CA ILE A 108 4.78 10.20 15.83
C ILE A 108 4.58 9.51 17.17
N ILE A 109 4.13 10.28 18.15
CA ILE A 109 3.74 9.80 19.47
C ILE A 109 2.25 10.10 19.61
N SER A 110 1.41 9.07 19.62
CA SER A 110 -0.03 9.21 19.87
C SER A 110 -0.37 8.66 21.24
N THR A 111 -1.07 9.45 22.05
CA THR A 111 -1.58 9.04 23.36
C THR A 111 -3.10 8.96 23.31
N GLY A 112 -3.65 7.76 23.44
CA GLY A 112 -5.08 7.51 23.58
C GLY A 112 -5.50 7.52 25.05
N ILE A 113 -6.68 8.08 25.31
CA ILE A 113 -7.24 8.29 26.64
C ILE A 113 -8.68 7.78 26.67
N VAL A 114 -8.96 6.82 27.55
CA VAL A 114 -10.32 6.27 27.77
C VAL A 114 -10.62 6.22 29.26
N ASN A 115 -11.63 6.97 29.71
CA ASN A 115 -12.03 7.05 31.12
C ASN A 115 -10.84 7.34 32.07
N GLY A 116 -9.94 8.23 31.65
CA GLY A 116 -8.72 8.59 32.39
C GLY A 116 -7.52 7.63 32.24
N LEU A 117 -7.72 6.43 31.69
CA LEU A 117 -6.64 5.50 31.38
C LEU A 117 -5.91 5.94 30.11
N ARG A 118 -4.57 5.97 30.14
CA ARG A 118 -3.73 6.42 29.02
C ARG A 118 -2.90 5.28 28.43
N LYS A 119 -2.79 5.23 27.10
CA LYS A 119 -1.86 4.37 26.35
C LYS A 119 -1.17 5.18 25.27
N ALA A 120 0.11 4.91 25.03
CA ALA A 120 0.91 5.60 24.03
C ALA A 120 1.38 4.62 22.96
N VAL A 121 1.36 5.06 21.70
CA VAL A 121 1.89 4.37 20.53
C VAL A 121 2.90 5.28 19.87
N THR A 122 4.10 4.75 19.62
CA THR A 122 5.19 5.48 18.98
C THR A 122 5.54 4.82 17.66
N ILE A 123 5.48 5.57 16.56
CA ILE A 123 5.86 5.09 15.23
C ILE A 123 6.88 6.05 14.60
N LYS A 124 7.80 5.51 13.81
CA LYS A 124 8.71 6.30 12.97
C LYS A 124 8.25 6.23 11.52
N VAL A 125 8.16 7.39 10.87
CA VAL A 125 7.72 7.55 9.49
C VAL A 125 8.75 8.37 8.75
N SER A 126 9.39 7.80 7.75
CA SER A 126 10.28 8.53 6.85
C SER A 126 9.50 9.01 5.66
N LYS A 127 9.39 10.32 5.48
CA LYS A 127 8.95 10.90 4.23
C LYS A 127 10.17 11.06 3.34
N SER A 128 10.44 10.08 2.49
CA SER A 128 11.50 10.18 1.48
C SER A 128 10.85 10.50 0.15
N LEU A 129 11.34 11.50 -0.57
CA LEU A 129 11.25 11.42 -2.03
C LEU A 129 12.10 10.22 -2.40
N PHE A 130 11.60 9.34 -3.24
CA PHE A 130 12.48 8.45 -3.99
C PHE A 130 13.12 9.36 -5.04
N PRO A 131 14.37 9.86 -4.87
CA PRO A 131 14.93 10.85 -5.79
C PRO A 131 15.44 10.21 -7.08
N TYR A 132 15.24 8.90 -7.23
CA TYR A 132 15.88 8.11 -8.25
C TYR A 132 14.98 8.01 -9.49
N ALA A 133 15.56 8.26 -10.66
CA ALA A 133 14.96 7.82 -11.91
C ALA A 133 15.07 6.30 -12.02
N VAL A 134 16.18 5.76 -11.51
CA VAL A 134 16.58 4.37 -11.59
C VAL A 134 17.18 3.94 -10.27
N TYR A 135 16.63 2.91 -9.66
CA TYR A 135 17.22 2.27 -8.49
C TYR A 135 17.38 0.77 -8.72
N ASN A 136 18.55 0.25 -8.37
CA ASN A 136 18.81 -1.18 -8.32
C ASN A 136 19.31 -1.56 -6.91
N GLY A 137 18.43 -2.15 -6.10
CA GLY A 137 18.76 -2.61 -4.75
C GLY A 137 19.59 -3.89 -4.71
N GLY A 138 19.93 -4.43 -5.88
CA GLY A 138 20.53 -5.74 -6.01
C GLY A 138 21.95 -5.77 -6.56
N ASN A 139 22.35 -6.97 -6.98
CA ASN A 139 23.72 -7.36 -7.29
C ASN A 139 24.34 -6.64 -8.50
N LYS A 140 23.58 -6.32 -9.55
CA LYS A 140 24.16 -5.74 -10.78
C LYS A 140 23.19 -4.86 -11.58
N LEU A 141 23.71 -3.71 -12.02
CA LEU A 141 23.12 -2.84 -13.04
C LEU A 141 23.99 -2.94 -14.29
N THR A 142 23.37 -3.29 -15.41
CA THR A 142 24.00 -3.32 -16.73
C THR A 142 23.40 -2.23 -17.60
N VAL A 143 24.21 -1.27 -18.01
CA VAL A 143 23.79 -0.19 -18.92
C VAL A 143 24.50 -0.35 -20.27
N ASN A 144 23.75 -0.79 -21.28
CA ASN A 144 24.25 -1.00 -22.64
C ASN A 144 24.11 0.28 -23.48
N GLN A 145 24.83 0.34 -24.60
CA GLN A 145 24.85 1.52 -25.49
C GLN A 145 23.44 1.93 -25.95
N GLY A 146 23.23 3.25 -26.11
CA GLY A 146 21.96 3.82 -26.60
C GLY A 146 20.88 4.02 -25.54
N PHE A 147 21.19 3.82 -24.26
CA PHE A 147 20.30 4.17 -23.15
C PHE A 147 20.54 5.62 -22.70
N HIS A 148 19.46 6.36 -22.45
CA HIS A 148 19.47 7.76 -22.06
C HIS A 148 18.60 8.00 -20.81
N ILE A 149 19.07 8.83 -19.88
CA ILE A 149 18.25 9.35 -18.77
C ILE A 149 18.20 10.85 -18.86
N ILE A 150 17.01 11.39 -19.10
CA ILE A 150 16.75 12.82 -19.26
C ILE A 150 16.11 13.35 -17.96
N TYR A 151 16.65 14.46 -17.45
CA TYR A 151 16.27 15.20 -16.21
C TYR A 151 16.89 14.71 -14.89
N ASN A 152 16.97 15.63 -13.92
CA ASN A 152 17.63 15.63 -12.58
C ASN A 152 17.36 14.43 -11.64
N GLY A 153 16.82 13.31 -12.12
CA GLY A 153 16.69 12.09 -11.32
C GLY A 153 18.04 11.42 -11.11
N GLN A 154 18.26 10.92 -9.90
CA GLN A 154 19.48 10.21 -9.55
C GLN A 154 19.43 8.75 -10.03
N ILE A 155 20.59 8.13 -10.25
CA ILE A 155 20.70 6.67 -10.39
C ILE A 155 21.36 6.17 -9.12
N ASP A 156 20.79 5.15 -8.51
CA ASP A 156 21.39 4.51 -7.35
C ASP A 156 21.46 3.00 -7.51
N GLN A 157 22.50 2.44 -6.94
CA GLN A 157 22.84 1.04 -7.03
C GLN A 157 23.61 0.59 -5.80
N GLU A 158 23.16 -0.51 -5.19
CA GLU A 158 23.87 -1.15 -4.07
C GLU A 158 24.94 -2.15 -4.51
N GLY A 159 24.82 -2.74 -5.71
CA GLY A 159 25.75 -3.73 -6.27
C GLY A 159 26.74 -3.21 -7.34
N MET A 160 27.20 -4.12 -8.21
CA MET A 160 28.21 -3.86 -9.24
C MET A 160 27.67 -3.13 -10.47
N LEU A 161 28.17 -1.93 -10.75
CA LEU A 161 27.84 -1.18 -11.97
C LEU A 161 28.67 -1.67 -13.17
N SER A 162 27.99 -2.13 -14.23
CA SER A 162 28.61 -2.54 -15.49
C SER A 162 28.07 -1.67 -16.63
N THR A 163 28.93 -0.87 -17.24
CA THR A 163 28.49 0.15 -18.22
C THR A 163 29.30 0.02 -19.51
N GLN A 164 28.58 0.02 -20.62
CA GLN A 164 29.13 0.18 -21.98
C GLN A 164 28.66 1.50 -22.61
N ALA A 165 27.83 2.27 -21.91
CA ALA A 165 27.25 3.52 -22.36
C ALA A 165 27.99 4.75 -21.82
N ASN A 166 28.00 5.84 -22.57
CA ASN A 166 28.28 7.17 -22.03
C ASN A 166 27.10 7.61 -21.15
N ILE A 167 27.17 7.33 -19.84
CA ILE A 167 26.19 7.84 -18.86
C ILE A 167 26.31 9.37 -18.70
N ASN A 168 27.42 9.94 -19.17
CA ASN A 168 27.69 11.37 -19.18
C ASN A 168 27.05 12.03 -20.40
N GLN A 169 25.88 12.63 -20.25
CA GLN A 169 25.51 13.94 -20.83
C GLN A 169 24.00 14.10 -20.90
N ILE A 170 23.36 14.55 -19.81
CA ILE A 170 22.13 15.38 -19.91
C ILE A 170 22.19 16.42 -18.78
N ASN A 171 22.64 17.65 -19.14
CA ASN A 171 22.88 18.85 -18.33
C ASN A 171 24.09 18.86 -17.35
N ASN A 172 25.22 19.37 -17.85
CA ASN A 172 26.33 20.15 -17.25
C ASN A 172 26.68 20.14 -15.73
N ASN A 173 26.10 19.31 -14.85
CA ASN A 173 26.41 19.29 -13.42
C ASN A 173 26.09 17.94 -12.74
N ALA A 174 25.92 16.85 -13.48
CA ALA A 174 25.67 15.52 -12.92
C ALA A 174 26.97 14.92 -12.35
N HIS A 175 27.36 15.36 -11.15
CA HIS A 175 28.06 14.48 -10.24
C HIS A 175 27.04 13.39 -9.87
N PHE A 176 27.34 12.12 -10.18
CA PHE A 176 26.58 10.98 -9.69
C PHE A 176 27.16 10.58 -8.34
N PRO A 177 26.67 11.10 -7.18
CA PRO A 177 26.96 10.39 -5.95
C PRO A 177 26.24 9.04 -6.07
N LEU A 178 26.99 7.96 -6.22
CA LEU A 178 26.53 6.65 -5.79
C LEU A 178 26.26 6.79 -4.28
N ILE A 179 25.01 7.08 -3.93
CA ILE A 179 24.61 7.21 -2.53
C ILE A 179 24.26 5.79 -2.10
N TYR A 180 25.20 5.07 -1.50
CA TYR A 180 24.95 3.75 -0.90
C TYR A 180 24.02 3.85 0.31
N LYS A 181 22.73 4.14 0.08
CA LYS A 181 21.72 4.11 1.12
C LYS A 181 20.76 2.99 0.77
N SER A 182 20.83 1.91 1.54
CA SER A 182 19.98 0.78 1.25
C SER A 182 18.51 1.15 1.39
N MET A 183 17.73 0.78 0.38
CA MET A 183 16.29 0.98 0.38
C MET A 183 15.61 -0.38 0.43
N GLU A 184 14.59 -0.51 1.27
CA GLU A 184 13.72 -1.68 1.19
C GLU A 184 12.89 -1.56 -0.09
N ILE A 185 13.05 -2.52 -1.00
CA ILE A 185 12.25 -2.61 -2.21
C ILE A 185 10.77 -2.73 -1.78
N PRO A 186 9.88 -1.86 -2.29
CA PRO A 186 8.47 -1.94 -1.96
C PRO A 186 7.93 -3.34 -2.25
N LYS A 187 7.32 -3.96 -1.24
CA LYS A 187 6.66 -5.26 -1.38
C LYS A 187 5.26 -5.04 -1.95
N MET A 188 4.77 -6.04 -2.69
CA MET A 188 3.40 -6.00 -3.21
C MET A 188 2.41 -5.77 -2.07
N PRO A 189 1.48 -4.80 -2.18
CA PRO A 189 0.63 -4.41 -1.05
C PRO A 189 -0.50 -5.41 -0.76
N VAL A 190 -0.49 -6.58 -1.40
CA VAL A 190 -1.59 -7.55 -1.35
C VAL A 190 -1.03 -8.97 -1.30
N ASP A 191 -1.55 -9.78 -0.39
CA ASP A 191 -1.23 -11.20 -0.25
C ASP A 191 -2.31 -12.02 -0.95
N THR A 192 -2.00 -12.75 -2.02
CA THR A 192 -3.03 -13.46 -2.78
C THR A 192 -3.47 -14.82 -2.23
N ASN A 193 -3.28 -15.07 -0.93
CA ASN A 193 -3.82 -16.25 -0.27
C ASN A 193 -5.29 -16.54 -0.67
N ASN A 194 -5.47 -17.65 -1.39
CA ASN A 194 -6.63 -18.02 -2.21
C ASN A 194 -8.00 -17.94 -1.51
N GLY A 195 -8.02 -18.09 -0.19
CA GLY A 195 -9.24 -18.04 0.63
C GLY A 195 -9.84 -16.65 0.82
N SER A 196 -9.10 -15.58 0.51
CA SER A 196 -9.54 -14.21 0.81
C SER A 196 -10.39 -13.56 -0.28
N TYR A 197 -10.29 -14.04 -1.55
CA TYR A 197 -10.79 -13.32 -2.73
C TYR A 197 -11.96 -14.00 -3.44
N ASN A 198 -12.16 -15.30 -3.26
CA ASN A 198 -13.29 -16.04 -3.83
C ASN A 198 -14.67 -15.61 -3.29
N LYS A 199 -14.70 -14.77 -2.24
CA LYS A 199 -15.91 -14.18 -1.67
C LYS A 199 -16.48 -13.00 -2.47
N PHE A 200 -15.71 -12.46 -3.42
CA PHE A 200 -16.13 -11.31 -4.23
C PHE A 200 -16.93 -11.76 -5.47
N PRO A 201 -17.77 -10.88 -6.04
CA PRO A 201 -18.51 -11.18 -7.26
C PRO A 201 -17.57 -11.66 -8.37
N SER A 202 -17.86 -12.83 -8.92
CA SER A 202 -17.07 -13.38 -10.01
C SER A 202 -17.39 -12.69 -11.33
N LEU A 203 -16.35 -12.37 -12.08
CA LEU A 203 -16.43 -11.93 -13.46
C LEU A 203 -16.06 -13.10 -14.34
N LEU A 204 -16.89 -13.38 -15.35
CA LEU A 204 -16.66 -14.48 -16.28
C LEU A 204 -15.51 -14.16 -17.23
N THR A 205 -14.66 -15.14 -17.48
CA THR A 205 -13.52 -15.07 -18.39
C THR A 205 -13.55 -16.22 -19.42
N PRO A 206 -13.10 -16.02 -20.67
CA PRO A 206 -12.61 -14.77 -21.25
C PRO A 206 -13.72 -13.71 -21.37
N LEU A 207 -13.32 -12.44 -21.34
CA LEU A 207 -14.27 -11.35 -21.54
C LEU A 207 -14.85 -11.45 -22.96
N LYS A 208 -16.18 -11.49 -23.08
CA LYS A 208 -16.87 -11.54 -24.38
C LYS A 208 -17.12 -10.15 -24.98
N SER A 209 -17.02 -9.11 -24.17
CA SER A 209 -17.25 -7.71 -24.55
C SER A 209 -16.51 -6.78 -23.60
N THR A 210 -16.54 -5.46 -23.88
CA THR A 210 -16.09 -4.44 -22.94
C THR A 210 -16.75 -4.60 -21.58
N LEU A 211 -15.93 -4.63 -20.53
CA LEU A 211 -16.33 -4.69 -19.15
C LEU A 211 -16.34 -3.27 -18.58
N ASN A 212 -17.51 -2.77 -18.20
CA ASN A 212 -17.67 -1.47 -17.55
C ASN A 212 -17.91 -1.68 -16.05
N LEU A 213 -17.00 -1.16 -15.23
CA LEU A 213 -17.04 -1.26 -13.77
C LEU A 213 -17.15 0.14 -13.19
N THR A 214 -17.89 0.30 -12.09
CA THR A 214 -18.02 1.60 -11.42
C THR A 214 -17.18 1.71 -10.17
N LYS A 215 -17.40 0.80 -9.22
CA LYS A 215 -16.62 0.69 -7.98
C LYS A 215 -16.68 -0.74 -7.44
N GLY A 216 -15.76 -1.07 -6.55
CA GLY A 216 -15.80 -2.30 -5.76
C GLY A 216 -14.75 -3.32 -6.17
N THR A 217 -14.86 -4.50 -5.55
CA THR A 217 -13.89 -5.58 -5.69
C THR A 217 -14.51 -6.75 -6.42
N TYR A 218 -13.78 -7.30 -7.38
CA TYR A 218 -14.22 -8.37 -8.26
C TYR A 218 -13.19 -9.49 -8.30
N TYR A 219 -13.64 -10.70 -8.64
CA TYR A 219 -12.80 -11.88 -8.73
C TYR A 219 -12.89 -12.53 -10.12
N MET A 220 -11.76 -12.89 -10.72
CA MET A 220 -11.65 -13.62 -11.99
C MET A 220 -10.95 -14.96 -11.75
N PRO A 221 -11.69 -16.07 -11.63
CA PRO A 221 -11.10 -17.36 -11.25
C PRO A 221 -10.08 -17.88 -12.25
N ASP A 222 -10.29 -17.65 -13.55
CA ASP A 222 -9.41 -18.20 -14.61
C ASP A 222 -8.31 -17.24 -15.04
N GLY A 223 -8.12 -16.13 -14.33
CA GLY A 223 -7.19 -15.06 -14.71
C GLY A 223 -7.81 -14.01 -15.62
N ILE A 224 -7.04 -12.98 -15.97
CA ILE A 224 -7.49 -11.92 -16.88
C ILE A 224 -7.12 -12.31 -18.30
N ASN A 225 -8.07 -12.73 -19.13
CA ASN A 225 -7.83 -12.96 -20.55
C ASN A 225 -8.68 -12.01 -21.38
N ASN A 226 -8.02 -10.97 -21.91
CA ASN A 226 -8.66 -9.90 -22.63
C ASN A 226 -7.97 -9.67 -23.99
N ASN A 227 -8.38 -10.47 -24.97
CA ASN A 227 -7.96 -10.33 -26.37
C ASN A 227 -8.99 -9.50 -27.15
N GLY A 228 -8.76 -8.19 -27.19
CA GLY A 228 -9.48 -7.22 -28.02
C GLY A 228 -10.64 -6.52 -27.34
N ASN A 229 -10.95 -6.83 -26.08
CA ASN A 229 -11.97 -6.13 -25.31
C ASN A 229 -11.33 -5.08 -24.38
N SER A 230 -12.17 -4.23 -23.79
CA SER A 230 -11.72 -3.17 -22.87
C SER A 230 -12.21 -3.43 -21.45
N ILE A 231 -11.42 -3.05 -20.45
CA ILE A 231 -11.86 -2.91 -19.06
C ILE A 231 -11.88 -1.43 -18.76
N ILE A 232 -13.07 -0.90 -18.49
CA ILE A 232 -13.30 0.53 -18.25
C ILE A 232 -13.83 0.68 -16.83
N ALA A 233 -13.10 1.40 -15.98
CA ALA A 233 -13.49 1.74 -14.62
C ALA A 233 -13.90 3.23 -14.56
N SER A 234 -15.05 3.58 -13.99
CA SER A 234 -15.53 4.98 -13.97
C SER A 234 -16.49 5.28 -12.81
N GLY A 235 -16.74 6.54 -12.50
CA GLY A 235 -17.74 6.91 -11.47
C GLY A 235 -17.17 7.12 -10.07
N GLY A 236 -15.85 7.30 -9.96
CA GLY A 236 -15.14 7.65 -8.74
C GLY A 236 -14.85 6.47 -7.80
N GLY A 237 -13.67 6.48 -7.16
CA GLY A 237 -13.25 5.47 -6.19
C GLY A 237 -12.45 4.32 -6.79
N ASP A 238 -12.32 3.22 -6.05
CA ASP A 238 -11.44 2.12 -6.44
C ASP A 238 -12.23 0.94 -7.04
N VAL A 239 -11.70 0.45 -8.17
CA VAL A 239 -12.08 -0.83 -8.77
C VAL A 239 -10.89 -1.77 -8.61
N VAL A 240 -11.10 -2.89 -7.94
CA VAL A 240 -10.07 -3.89 -7.69
C VAL A 240 -10.49 -5.21 -8.32
N ILE A 241 -9.64 -5.80 -9.16
CA ILE A 241 -9.86 -7.10 -9.79
C ILE A 241 -8.77 -8.05 -9.31
N PHE A 242 -9.18 -9.09 -8.59
CA PHE A 242 -8.34 -10.21 -8.22
C PHE A 242 -8.46 -11.30 -9.27
N ALA A 243 -7.33 -11.78 -9.78
CA ALA A 243 -7.29 -12.90 -10.72
C ALA A 243 -6.41 -14.01 -10.17
N HIS A 244 -6.98 -15.21 -10.00
CA HIS A 244 -6.22 -16.37 -9.55
C HIS A 244 -5.29 -16.91 -10.65
N GLY A 245 -5.70 -16.77 -11.91
CA GLY A 245 -4.82 -17.02 -13.05
C GLY A 245 -3.89 -15.85 -13.35
N GLY A 246 -3.09 -16.01 -14.41
CA GLY A 246 -2.29 -14.92 -14.95
C GLY A 246 -3.13 -13.86 -15.65
N GLY A 247 -2.44 -12.86 -16.20
CA GLY A 247 -3.04 -11.86 -17.08
C GLY A 247 -2.51 -11.96 -18.49
N ASN A 248 -3.39 -11.81 -19.46
CA ASN A 248 -3.06 -11.59 -20.85
C ASN A 248 -4.01 -10.50 -21.40
N LEU A 249 -3.45 -9.33 -21.66
CA LEU A 249 -4.11 -8.25 -22.36
C LEU A 249 -3.52 -8.15 -23.75
N GLY A 250 -4.35 -8.20 -24.80
CA GLY A 250 -3.92 -7.95 -26.16
C GLY A 250 -5.02 -7.26 -26.95
N GLY A 251 -4.69 -6.29 -27.79
CA GLY A 251 -5.65 -5.71 -28.73
C GLY A 251 -5.67 -6.48 -30.05
N ASN A 252 -6.84 -6.58 -30.67
CA ASN A 252 -7.00 -7.29 -31.95
C ASN A 252 -6.33 -6.56 -33.12
N SER A 253 -6.19 -5.22 -33.05
CA SER A 253 -5.52 -4.40 -34.06
C SER A 253 -5.18 -3.02 -33.50
N SER A 254 -4.36 -2.25 -34.21
CA SER A 254 -4.06 -0.85 -33.85
C SER A 254 -5.29 0.07 -33.91
N THR A 255 -6.30 -0.27 -34.73
CA THR A 255 -7.56 0.48 -34.84
C THR A 255 -8.62 0.05 -33.83
N ASN A 256 -8.44 -1.12 -33.20
CA ASN A 256 -9.26 -1.60 -32.08
C ASN A 256 -8.35 -2.13 -30.96
N PRO A 257 -7.65 -1.24 -30.25
CA PRO A 257 -6.78 -1.62 -29.16
C PRO A 257 -7.62 -2.08 -27.96
N ALA A 258 -7.08 -3.03 -27.18
CA ALA A 258 -7.63 -3.31 -25.86
C ALA A 258 -7.33 -2.12 -24.95
N LEU A 259 -8.34 -1.63 -24.22
CA LEU A 259 -8.17 -0.50 -23.31
C LEU A 259 -8.25 -1.00 -21.86
N LEU A 260 -7.27 -0.65 -21.06
CA LEU A 260 -7.50 -0.46 -19.63
C LEU A 260 -7.70 1.03 -19.43
N LYS A 261 -8.91 1.43 -19.06
CA LYS A 261 -9.28 2.83 -18.98
C LYS A 261 -9.90 3.17 -17.63
N THR A 262 -9.49 4.30 -17.06
CA THR A 262 -10.20 4.94 -15.96
C THR A 262 -10.58 6.38 -16.31
N ASP A 263 -11.54 6.96 -15.59
CA ASP A 263 -11.64 8.41 -15.49
C ASP A 263 -10.59 8.98 -14.51
N ALA A 264 -10.54 10.30 -14.37
CA ALA A 264 -9.54 10.99 -13.55
C ALA A 264 -9.67 10.73 -12.03
N THR A 265 -10.84 10.24 -11.59
CA THR A 265 -11.20 10.05 -10.17
C THR A 265 -11.28 8.59 -9.75
N THR A 266 -11.20 7.67 -10.71
CA THR A 266 -11.24 6.22 -10.48
C THR A 266 -9.85 5.61 -10.60
N THR A 267 -9.54 4.68 -9.70
CA THR A 267 -8.35 3.82 -9.81
C THR A 267 -8.77 2.41 -10.21
N LEU A 268 -8.09 1.83 -11.20
CA LEU A 268 -8.23 0.42 -11.56
C LEU A 268 -7.00 -0.34 -11.05
N THR A 269 -7.21 -1.30 -10.16
CA THR A 269 -6.17 -2.17 -9.62
C THR A 269 -6.39 -3.60 -10.10
N LEU A 270 -5.40 -4.17 -10.78
CA LEU A 270 -5.37 -5.55 -11.23
C LEU A 270 -4.34 -6.30 -10.40
N ILE A 271 -4.73 -7.43 -9.80
CA ILE A 271 -3.86 -8.25 -8.96
C ILE A 271 -3.93 -9.69 -9.48
N THR A 272 -2.78 -10.27 -9.83
CA THR A 272 -2.69 -11.64 -10.37
C THR A 272 -1.72 -12.53 -9.60
N ASP A 273 -2.09 -13.81 -9.43
CA ASP A 273 -1.22 -14.78 -8.75
C ASP A 273 -0.12 -15.31 -9.67
N GLN A 274 -0.39 -15.31 -10.97
CA GLN A 274 0.54 -15.75 -12.00
C GLN A 274 0.95 -14.58 -12.90
N GLY A 275 1.81 -14.86 -13.87
CA GLY A 275 2.42 -13.83 -14.70
C GLY A 275 1.42 -13.00 -15.49
N PHE A 276 1.81 -11.76 -15.80
CA PHE A 276 0.96 -10.80 -16.51
C PHE A 276 1.63 -10.36 -17.82
N ASN A 277 0.92 -10.51 -18.94
CA ASN A 277 1.40 -10.14 -20.26
C ASN A 277 0.55 -8.99 -20.81
N ILE A 278 1.21 -7.88 -21.15
CA ILE A 278 0.64 -6.75 -21.88
C ILE A 278 1.15 -6.86 -23.32
N ASN A 279 0.34 -7.45 -24.19
CA ASN A 279 0.67 -7.72 -25.58
C ASN A 279 0.44 -6.51 -26.51
N SER A 280 0.49 -6.77 -27.81
CA SER A 280 0.27 -5.81 -28.89
C SER A 280 -1.02 -5.00 -28.72
N ASN A 281 -1.00 -3.70 -29.01
CA ASN A 281 -2.17 -2.83 -29.11
C ASN A 281 -2.99 -2.72 -27.80
N VAL A 282 -2.32 -2.60 -26.64
CA VAL A 282 -2.98 -2.32 -25.36
C VAL A 282 -2.72 -0.87 -24.98
N ASN A 283 -3.76 -0.11 -24.63
CA ASN A 283 -3.60 1.25 -24.10
C ASN A 283 -3.96 1.28 -22.61
N LEU A 284 -3.05 1.84 -21.81
CA LEU A 284 -3.27 2.14 -20.40
C LEU A 284 -3.64 3.63 -20.28
N ILE A 285 -4.90 3.92 -19.98
CA ILE A 285 -5.44 5.29 -19.96
C ILE A 285 -6.10 5.55 -18.61
N GLY A 286 -5.39 6.17 -17.67
CA GLY A 286 -5.95 6.58 -16.38
C GLY A 286 -5.06 6.21 -15.20
N ASN A 287 -5.65 6.13 -14.01
CA ASN A 287 -4.97 5.70 -12.80
C ASN A 287 -5.04 4.17 -12.71
N ILE A 288 -3.96 3.49 -13.12
CA ILE A 288 -3.93 2.04 -13.27
C ILE A 288 -2.82 1.44 -12.42
N LYS A 289 -3.14 0.42 -11.64
CA LYS A 289 -2.20 -0.41 -10.89
C LYS A 289 -2.26 -1.84 -11.42
N ILE A 290 -1.11 -2.43 -11.69
CA ILE A 290 -0.96 -3.83 -12.10
C ILE A 290 0.04 -4.48 -11.17
N PHE A 291 -0.43 -5.47 -10.43
CA PHE A 291 0.30 -6.21 -9.41
C PHE A 291 0.30 -7.70 -9.78
N SER A 292 1.47 -8.34 -9.73
CA SER A 292 1.63 -9.75 -10.07
C SER A 292 2.62 -10.43 -9.13
N HIS A 293 2.27 -11.59 -8.58
CA HIS A 293 3.21 -12.41 -7.80
C HIS A 293 4.26 -13.13 -8.67
N GLN A 294 4.06 -13.18 -9.99
CA GLN A 294 5.02 -13.71 -10.95
C GLN A 294 5.42 -12.64 -11.98
N GLY A 295 6.27 -13.02 -12.94
CA GLY A 295 6.83 -12.06 -13.88
C GLY A 295 5.80 -11.30 -14.73
N ILE A 296 6.14 -10.05 -15.08
CA ILE A 296 5.34 -9.21 -15.99
C ILE A 296 6.11 -9.00 -17.29
N GLN A 297 5.46 -9.18 -18.43
CA GLN A 297 6.00 -8.85 -19.75
C GLN A 297 5.16 -7.75 -20.42
N ILE A 298 5.83 -6.70 -20.88
CA ILE A 298 5.21 -5.59 -21.61
C ILE A 298 5.77 -5.60 -23.03
N ASN A 299 4.98 -6.13 -23.97
CA ASN A 299 5.40 -6.48 -25.32
C ASN A 299 5.11 -5.38 -26.37
N SER A 300 4.29 -4.37 -26.07
CA SER A 300 4.04 -3.28 -27.02
C SER A 300 3.65 -1.96 -26.38
N GLY A 301 3.89 -0.88 -27.13
CA GLY A 301 3.59 0.48 -26.73
C GLY A 301 2.11 0.74 -26.49
N THR A 302 1.83 1.17 -25.27
CA THR A 302 0.65 1.95 -24.95
C THR A 302 0.71 3.23 -25.78
N GLY A 303 -0.27 3.42 -26.67
CA GLY A 303 -0.38 4.64 -27.48
C GLY A 303 -0.32 5.88 -26.58
N THR A 304 0.24 6.98 -27.09
CA THR A 304 0.50 8.23 -26.36
C THR A 304 -0.61 8.56 -25.35
N PRO A 305 -0.43 8.24 -24.06
CA PRO A 305 -1.49 8.42 -23.08
C PRO A 305 -1.65 9.91 -22.78
N PRO A 306 -2.86 10.38 -22.44
CA PRO A 306 -3.09 11.76 -22.01
C PRO A 306 -2.17 12.17 -20.85
N PRO A 307 -1.80 13.46 -20.73
CA PRO A 307 -0.76 13.93 -19.80
C PRO A 307 -1.10 13.83 -18.29
N THR A 308 -2.27 13.37 -17.90
CA THR A 308 -2.78 13.44 -16.50
C THR A 308 -2.84 12.10 -15.77
N ASN A 309 -2.41 11.01 -16.40
CA ASN A 309 -2.71 9.66 -15.92
C ASN A 309 -1.49 9.01 -15.29
N TYR A 310 -1.67 8.24 -14.21
CA TYR A 310 -0.56 7.60 -13.50
C TYR A 310 -0.65 6.08 -13.58
N VAL A 311 0.46 5.41 -13.85
CA VAL A 311 0.53 3.94 -13.96
C VAL A 311 1.50 3.37 -12.92
N GLN A 312 1.09 2.31 -12.22
CA GLN A 312 1.97 1.56 -11.34
C GLN A 312 2.00 0.11 -11.79
N ILE A 313 3.20 -0.44 -11.99
CA ILE A 313 3.41 -1.82 -12.39
C ILE A 313 4.38 -2.43 -11.39
N MET A 314 3.95 -3.47 -10.68
CA MET A 314 4.78 -4.15 -9.68
C MET A 314 4.69 -5.66 -9.83
N SER A 315 5.83 -6.31 -9.70
CA SER A 315 5.99 -7.76 -9.72
C SER A 315 6.84 -8.20 -8.55
N ASP A 316 6.51 -9.31 -7.88
CA ASP A 316 7.43 -9.95 -6.91
C ASP A 316 8.61 -10.66 -7.61
N GLN A 317 8.49 -10.90 -8.91
CA GLN A 317 9.53 -11.52 -9.74
C GLN A 317 10.05 -10.53 -10.78
N ASP A 318 10.33 -11.02 -11.97
CA ASP A 318 10.98 -10.25 -13.03
C ASP A 318 9.96 -9.37 -13.77
N ILE A 319 10.43 -8.25 -14.33
CA ILE A 319 9.69 -7.45 -15.30
C ILE A 319 10.54 -7.31 -16.56
N THR A 320 9.94 -7.59 -17.71
CA THR A 320 10.56 -7.33 -19.03
C THR A 320 9.73 -6.33 -19.81
N ILE A 321 10.33 -5.20 -20.16
CA ILE A 321 9.74 -4.19 -21.03
C ILE A 321 10.43 -4.29 -22.39
N ASN A 322 9.69 -4.82 -23.37
CA ASN A 322 10.18 -5.00 -24.73
C ASN A 322 10.18 -3.71 -25.54
N SER A 323 10.74 -3.77 -26.74
CA SER A 323 11.02 -2.60 -27.54
C SER A 323 9.79 -1.77 -27.90
N ASN A 324 10.00 -0.46 -28.07
CA ASN A 324 9.00 0.53 -28.49
C ASN A 324 7.80 0.68 -27.53
N VAL A 325 7.99 0.38 -26.23
CA VAL A 325 6.98 0.64 -25.20
C VAL A 325 7.08 2.08 -24.69
N VAL A 326 5.95 2.79 -24.56
CA VAL A 326 5.93 4.16 -24.01
C VAL A 326 5.06 4.24 -22.76
N LEU A 327 5.66 4.22 -21.57
CA LEU A 327 4.96 4.39 -20.30
C LEU A 327 5.07 5.85 -19.82
N ASN A 328 3.99 6.61 -19.88
CA ASN A 328 3.96 7.97 -19.33
C ASN A 328 3.51 7.94 -17.87
N LYS A 329 4.16 8.74 -17.02
CA LYS A 329 3.89 8.85 -15.58
C LYS A 329 3.76 7.49 -14.88
N ALA A 330 4.78 6.66 -15.05
CA ALA A 330 4.79 5.29 -14.58
C ALA A 330 5.82 5.02 -13.49
N VAL A 331 5.45 4.20 -12.51
CA VAL A 331 6.36 3.55 -11.56
C VAL A 331 6.43 2.07 -11.91
N VAL A 332 7.62 1.56 -12.18
CA VAL A 332 7.82 0.13 -12.46
C VAL A 332 8.73 -0.48 -11.39
N ILE A 333 8.26 -1.53 -10.72
CA ILE A 333 8.96 -2.15 -9.58
C ILE A 333 9.04 -3.66 -9.81
N ALA A 334 10.24 -4.18 -10.03
CA ALA A 334 10.50 -5.62 -10.07
C ALA A 334 11.15 -6.07 -8.75
N GLY A 335 10.54 -7.05 -8.08
CA GLY A 335 11.09 -7.66 -6.88
C GLY A 335 12.38 -8.44 -7.14
N GLN A 336 12.56 -8.92 -8.37
CA GLN A 336 13.80 -9.54 -8.83
C GLN A 336 14.43 -8.73 -9.97
N ASP A 337 14.36 -9.21 -11.21
CA ASP A 337 15.10 -8.63 -12.32
C ASP A 337 14.23 -7.70 -13.17
N LEU A 338 14.77 -6.56 -13.60
CA LEU A 338 14.11 -5.67 -14.54
C LEU A 338 14.97 -5.56 -15.81
N SER A 339 14.37 -5.84 -16.95
CA SER A 339 14.99 -5.69 -18.27
C SER A 339 14.22 -4.68 -19.11
N ILE A 340 14.92 -3.68 -19.63
CA ILE A 340 14.37 -2.65 -20.51
C ILE A 340 15.08 -2.74 -21.86
N ASN A 341 14.30 -2.96 -22.92
CA ASN A 341 14.81 -3.09 -24.28
C ASN A 341 14.83 -1.76 -25.06
N SER A 342 15.44 -1.79 -26.23
CA SER A 342 15.66 -0.60 -27.05
C SER A 342 14.35 0.08 -27.47
N GLY A 343 14.34 1.41 -27.55
CA GLY A 343 13.16 2.18 -27.94
C GLY A 343 12.07 2.29 -26.87
N VAL A 344 12.28 1.76 -25.67
CA VAL A 344 11.39 2.00 -24.52
C VAL A 344 11.52 3.45 -24.06
N VAL A 345 10.40 4.10 -23.77
CA VAL A 345 10.34 5.44 -23.16
C VAL A 345 9.51 5.39 -21.89
N ILE A 346 10.07 5.79 -20.75
CA ILE A 346 9.38 5.84 -19.47
C ILE A 346 9.46 7.27 -18.93
N THR A 347 8.32 7.87 -18.59
CA THR A 347 8.30 9.10 -17.77
C THR A 347 7.92 8.70 -16.35
N GLY A 348 8.79 8.86 -15.38
CA GLY A 348 8.60 8.40 -14.01
C GLY A 348 9.86 7.74 -13.46
N CYS A 349 9.74 6.54 -12.89
CA CYS A 349 10.87 5.86 -12.26
C CYS A 349 10.78 4.33 -12.33
N ILE A 350 11.94 3.69 -12.22
CA ILE A 350 12.07 2.24 -12.20
C ILE A 350 12.89 1.74 -11.01
N ILE A 351 12.53 0.56 -10.52
CA ILE A 351 13.11 -0.10 -9.34
C ILE A 351 13.31 -1.58 -9.68
N ALA A 352 14.51 -2.10 -9.44
CA ALA A 352 14.81 -3.52 -9.54
C ALA A 352 15.41 -4.04 -8.22
N GLY A 353 15.01 -5.25 -7.84
CA GLY A 353 15.45 -5.84 -6.58
C GLY A 353 16.76 -6.62 -6.66
N ARG A 354 17.08 -7.21 -7.81
CA ARG A 354 18.27 -8.05 -7.99
C ARG A 354 19.15 -7.60 -9.17
N PHE A 355 18.65 -7.70 -10.40
CA PHE A 355 19.39 -7.28 -11.58
C PHE A 355 18.60 -6.25 -12.39
N LEU A 356 19.27 -5.17 -12.81
CA LEU A 356 18.71 -4.20 -13.74
C LEU A 356 19.51 -4.19 -15.04
N THR A 357 18.85 -4.43 -16.16
CA THR A 357 19.46 -4.40 -17.49
C THR A 357 18.78 -3.36 -18.36
N LEU A 358 19.56 -2.40 -18.87
CA LEU A 358 19.11 -1.29 -19.70
C LEU A 358 19.73 -1.45 -21.10
N ASN A 359 19.01 -2.10 -22.02
CA ASN A 359 19.39 -2.39 -23.41
C ASN A 359 18.93 -1.27 -24.37
N GLY A 360 19.18 -0.02 -24.00
CA GLY A 360 18.67 1.16 -24.72
C GLY A 360 17.35 1.70 -24.16
N GLY A 361 16.86 2.79 -24.74
CA GLY A 361 15.62 3.46 -24.31
C GLY A 361 15.88 4.78 -23.58
N THR A 362 14.81 5.39 -23.06
CA THR A 362 14.85 6.72 -22.45
C THR A 362 13.99 6.79 -21.20
N ILE A 363 14.55 7.29 -20.09
CA ILE A 363 13.79 7.57 -18.86
C ILE A 363 13.77 9.07 -18.60
N TYR A 364 12.58 9.65 -18.50
CA TYR A 364 12.32 11.01 -18.07
C TYR A 364 11.89 10.99 -16.60
N TYR A 365 12.73 11.44 -15.68
CA TYR A 365 12.35 11.44 -14.27
C TYR A 365 11.22 12.44 -13.98
N ASP A 366 10.13 11.98 -13.38
CA ASP A 366 9.03 12.82 -12.88
C ASP A 366 8.76 12.52 -11.39
N PRO A 367 9.18 13.39 -10.46
CA PRO A 367 8.98 13.18 -9.02
C PRO A 367 7.51 13.16 -8.59
N ASN A 368 6.60 13.73 -9.39
CA ASN A 368 5.17 13.78 -9.07
C ASN A 368 4.48 12.42 -9.26
N VAL A 369 5.12 11.48 -9.95
CA VAL A 369 4.60 10.11 -10.11
C VAL A 369 4.70 9.36 -8.78
N LEU A 370 5.82 9.53 -8.08
CA LEU A 370 6.11 8.87 -6.81
C LEU A 370 5.28 9.43 -5.65
N SER A 371 4.95 10.73 -5.65
CA SER A 371 4.07 11.27 -4.62
C SER A 371 2.66 10.66 -4.66
N ASN A 372 2.22 10.16 -5.82
CA ASN A 372 0.92 9.52 -6.00
C ASN A 372 0.93 8.00 -5.82
N TRP A 373 2.04 7.32 -6.15
CA TRP A 373 2.12 5.84 -6.13
C TRP A 373 3.19 5.23 -5.21
N GLY A 374 4.14 6.03 -4.72
CA GLY A 374 5.26 5.58 -3.88
C GLY A 374 4.99 5.59 -2.38
N GLN A 375 3.71 5.57 -1.97
CA GLN A 375 3.28 5.58 -0.56
C GLN A 375 2.90 4.20 -0.04
#